data_AF-A0A524M4V6-F1
#
_entry.id   AF-A0A524M4V6-F1
#
_cell.length_a   1.000
_cell.length_b   1.000
_cell.length_c   1.000
_cell.angle_alpha   90.00
_cell.angle_beta   90.00
_cell.angle_gamma   90.00
#
_symmetry.space_group_name_H-M   'P 1'
#
loop_
_entity.id
_entity.type
_entity.pdbx_description
1 polymer ?
#
loop_
_entity_poly.entity_id
_entity_poly.type
_entity_poly.pdbx_seq_one_letter_code
_entity_poly.pdbx_strand_id
1 'polypeptide(L)'
;MPEQSVDFAELELSGWEEIRKALVEVEELRKQGLDARVEIIDCRDSSGLRVTIRSFKELQEYISYRFSRMLMNEISSTVPLDDFERIVSETSTNLLNDSENIRGRLLEY
;
A
#
# COMPACT_ATOMS: atom_id res chain seq x y z
N MET A 1 -36.49 16.85 1.72
CA MET A 1 -35.21 16.42 2.33
C MET A 1 -34.81 15.15 1.60
N PRO A 2 -33.88 15.15 0.65
CA PRO A 2 -33.42 13.90 0.08
C PRO A 2 -32.31 13.33 0.97
N GLU A 3 -32.46 12.06 1.30
CA GLU A 3 -31.50 11.22 2.00
C GLU A 3 -30.18 11.19 1.20
N GLN A 4 -29.11 11.72 1.79
CA GLN A 4 -27.77 11.52 1.28
C GLN A 4 -27.36 10.08 1.61
N SER A 5 -27.73 9.16 0.73
CA SER A 5 -27.00 7.90 0.58
C SER A 5 -25.56 8.29 0.26
N VAL A 6 -24.66 8.16 1.23
CA VAL A 6 -23.24 8.34 0.98
C VAL A 6 -22.79 7.12 0.19
N ASP A 7 -22.97 7.19 -1.13
CA ASP A 7 -22.21 6.38 -2.07
C ASP A 7 -20.74 6.76 -1.82
N PHE A 8 -20.05 5.99 -0.97
CA PHE A 8 -18.59 6.00 -0.87
C PHE A 8 -18.04 5.40 -2.16
N ALA A 9 -18.20 6.16 -3.23
CA ALA A 9 -17.69 5.90 -4.55
C ALA A 9 -16.17 5.84 -4.47
N GLU A 10 -15.64 4.62 -4.49
CA GLU A 10 -14.32 4.26 -5.03
C GLU A 10 -13.25 5.35 -4.79
N LEU A 11 -12.93 5.65 -3.54
CA LEU A 11 -11.95 6.69 -3.24
C LEU A 11 -10.57 6.21 -3.71
N GLU A 12 -10.08 6.78 -4.81
CA GLU A 12 -8.71 6.54 -5.27
C GLU A 12 -7.74 7.21 -4.28
N LEU A 13 -6.95 6.39 -3.60
CA LEU A 13 -5.91 6.80 -2.67
C LEU A 13 -4.59 6.84 -3.44
N SER A 14 -3.87 7.93 -3.33
CA SER A 14 -2.56 8.16 -3.95
C SER A 14 -1.44 8.02 -2.91
N GLY A 15 -0.68 6.94 -3.04
CA GLY A 15 0.47 6.67 -2.19
C GLY A 15 0.16 6.22 -0.76
N TRP A 16 1.24 6.01 -0.01
CA TRP A 16 1.19 5.31 1.28
C TRP A 16 0.53 6.09 2.41
N GLU A 17 0.63 7.43 2.41
CA GLU A 17 -0.02 8.28 3.42
C GLU A 17 -1.54 8.15 3.36
N GLU A 18 -2.12 8.18 2.16
CA GLU A 18 -3.57 8.09 1.97
C GLU A 18 -4.08 6.68 2.26
N ILE A 19 -3.34 5.65 1.84
CA ILE A 19 -3.61 4.24 2.21
C ILE A 19 -3.62 4.06 3.73
N ARG A 20 -2.67 4.68 4.44
CA ARG A 20 -2.60 4.61 5.89
C ARG A 20 -3.83 5.26 6.55
N LYS A 21 -4.22 6.45 6.09
CA LYS A 21 -5.40 7.16 6.61
C LYS A 21 -6.68 6.36 6.36
N ALA A 22 -6.85 5.84 5.15
CA ALA A 22 -7.99 4.99 4.81
C ALA A 22 -8.05 3.71 5.66
N LEU A 23 -6.90 3.12 6.02
CA LEU A 23 -6.89 1.97 6.92
C LEU A 23 -7.33 2.29 8.34
N VAL A 24 -7.09 3.51 8.85
CA VAL A 24 -7.67 3.95 10.13
C VAL A 24 -9.19 3.94 10.04
N GLU A 25 -9.74 4.49 8.95
CA GLU A 25 -11.18 4.52 8.72
C GLU A 25 -11.76 3.11 8.57
N VAL A 26 -11.08 2.23 7.82
CA VAL A 26 -11.47 0.80 7.70
C VAL A 26 -11.52 0.13 9.06
N GLU A 27 -10.52 0.32 9.92
CA GLU A 27 -10.53 -0.32 11.24
C GLU A 27 -11.68 0.19 12.13
N GLU A 28 -12.01 1.49 12.06
CA GLU A 28 -13.15 2.05 12.78
C GLU A 28 -14.50 1.53 12.25
N LEU A 29 -14.65 1.42 10.93
CA LEU A 29 -15.85 0.85 10.29
C LEU A 29 -16.01 -0.64 10.62
N ARG A 30 -14.91 -1.39 10.64
CA ARG A 30 -14.91 -2.80 11.01
C ARG A 30 -15.25 -3.03 12.49
N LYS A 31 -14.86 -2.12 13.39
CA LYS A 31 -15.31 -2.15 14.79
C LYS A 31 -16.82 -1.97 14.92
N GLN A 32 -17.45 -1.28 13.98
CA GLN A 32 -18.91 -1.11 13.91
C GLN A 32 -19.62 -2.30 13.24
N GLY A 33 -18.87 -3.31 12.78
CA GLY A 33 -19.41 -4.51 12.15
C GLY A 33 -19.56 -4.44 10.63
N LEU A 34 -19.04 -3.39 9.98
CA LEU A 34 -19.06 -3.22 8.52
C LEU A 34 -17.86 -3.93 7.87
N ASP A 35 -18.03 -4.51 6.67
CA ASP A 35 -16.93 -5.13 5.92
C ASP A 35 -16.20 -4.09 5.04
N ALA A 36 -15.38 -3.26 5.69
CA ALA A 36 -14.55 -2.27 5.01
C ALA A 36 -13.14 -2.83 4.69
N ARG A 37 -12.56 -2.41 3.56
CA ARG A 37 -11.21 -2.83 3.13
C ARG A 37 -10.56 -1.84 2.16
N VAL A 38 -9.22 -1.86 2.08
CA VAL A 38 -8.44 -1.11 1.11
C VAL A 38 -7.83 -2.09 0.09
N GLU A 39 -8.09 -1.89 -1.19
CA GLU A 39 -7.41 -2.59 -2.29
C GLU A 39 -6.22 -1.76 -2.76
N ILE A 40 -5.00 -2.29 -2.63
CA ILE A 40 -3.79 -1.67 -3.15
C ILE A 40 -3.49 -2.23 -4.53
N ILE A 41 -3.22 -1.34 -5.48
CA ILE A 41 -2.86 -1.63 -6.86
C ILE A 41 -1.45 -1.08 -7.09
N ASP A 42 -0.54 -1.96 -7.48
CA ASP A 42 0.81 -1.57 -7.92
C ASP A 42 0.83 -1.37 -9.43
N CYS A 43 1.00 -0.12 -9.87
CA CYS A 43 1.03 0.22 -11.28
C CYS A 43 2.38 -0.07 -11.96
N ARG A 44 3.45 -0.39 -11.21
CA ARG A 44 4.74 -0.80 -11.79
C ARG A 44 4.78 -2.28 -12.14
N ASP A 45 4.04 -3.09 -11.38
CA ASP A 45 3.96 -4.51 -11.62
C ASP A 45 2.97 -4.76 -12.77
N SER A 46 3.50 -5.14 -13.93
CA SER A 46 2.70 -5.43 -15.13
C SER A 46 1.75 -6.61 -14.95
N SER A 47 1.84 -7.36 -13.85
CA SER A 47 0.85 -8.36 -13.46
C SER A 47 -0.47 -7.75 -12.96
N GLY A 48 -0.50 -6.44 -12.63
CA GLY A 48 -1.68 -5.79 -12.05
C GLY A 48 -2.06 -6.37 -10.69
N LEU A 49 -1.07 -6.82 -9.91
CA LEU A 49 -1.25 -7.44 -8.60
C LEU A 49 -2.06 -6.51 -7.68
N ARG A 50 -3.25 -6.97 -7.30
CA ARG A 50 -4.14 -6.28 -6.37
C ARG A 50 -4.06 -6.97 -5.03
N VAL A 51 -3.76 -6.21 -3.98
CA VAL A 51 -3.68 -6.73 -2.62
C VAL A 51 -4.76 -6.08 -1.79
N THR A 52 -5.66 -6.90 -1.25
CA THR A 52 -6.69 -6.42 -0.32
C THR A 52 -6.13 -6.42 1.09
N ILE A 53 -6.25 -5.28 1.77
CA ILE A 53 -5.73 -5.04 3.11
C ILE A 53 -6.86 -4.52 3.98
N ARG A 54 -6.96 -5.08 5.19
CA ARG A 54 -8.05 -4.81 6.13
C ARG A 54 -7.55 -4.42 7.52
N SER A 55 -6.24 -4.34 7.72
CA SER A 55 -5.60 -3.96 8.98
C SER A 55 -4.22 -3.35 8.75
N PHE A 56 -3.74 -2.60 9.74
CA PHE A 56 -2.36 -2.08 9.72
C PHE A 56 -1.30 -3.17 9.64
N LYS A 57 -1.56 -4.34 10.24
CA LYS A 57 -0.64 -5.47 10.22
C LYS A 57 -0.42 -5.98 8.79
N GLU A 58 -1.50 -6.15 8.03
CA GLU A 58 -1.44 -6.59 6.64
C GLU A 58 -0.73 -5.54 5.75
N LEU A 59 -0.91 -4.24 6.03
CA LEU A 59 -0.14 -3.18 5.35
C LEU A 59 1.36 -3.31 5.62
N GLN A 60 1.75 -3.54 6.87
CA GLN A 60 3.15 -3.70 7.24
C GLN A 60 3.78 -4.94 6.59
N GLU A 61 3.06 -6.05 6.55
CA GLU A 61 3.47 -7.29 5.87
C GLU A 61 3.66 -7.05 4.36
N TYR A 62 2.73 -6.33 3.72
CA TYR A 62 2.82 -5.99 2.31
C TYR A 62 4.02 -5.08 2.00
N ILE A 63 4.23 -4.01 2.79
CA ILE A 63 5.38 -3.11 2.63
C ILE A 63 6.70 -3.88 2.82
N SER A 64 6.77 -4.75 3.83
CA SER A 64 7.97 -5.55 4.12
C SER A 64 8.27 -6.54 2.98
N TYR A 65 7.23 -7.16 2.42
CA TYR A 65 7.36 -8.03 1.25
C TYR A 65 7.85 -7.25 0.02
N ARG A 66 7.23 -6.09 -0.28
CA ARG A 66 7.62 -5.22 -1.41
C ARG A 66 9.08 -4.77 -1.29
N PHE A 67 9.46 -4.29 -0.11
CA PHE A 67 10.83 -3.84 0.18
C PHE A 67 11.84 -4.99 0.00
N SER A 68 11.53 -6.17 0.53
CA SER A 68 12.38 -7.35 0.39
C SER A 68 12.55 -7.76 -1.07
N ARG A 69 11.48 -7.67 -1.89
CA ARG A 69 11.57 -7.91 -3.33
C ARG A 69 12.43 -6.88 -4.06
N MET A 70 12.33 -5.59 -3.72
CA MET A 70 13.16 -4.55 -4.32
C MET A 70 14.63 -4.77 -3.99
N LEU A 71 14.94 -5.07 -2.71
CA LEU A 71 16.29 -5.42 -2.29
C LEU A 71 16.83 -6.65 -3.03
N MET A 72 16.05 -7.72 -3.17
CA MET A 72 16.48 -8.93 -3.90
C MET A 72 16.75 -8.67 -5.38
N ASN A 73 16.00 -7.77 -6.02
CA ASN A 73 16.26 -7.38 -7.41
C ASN A 73 17.59 -6.62 -7.54
N GLU A 74 17.92 -5.73 -6.62
CA GLU A 74 19.16 -4.93 -6.65
C GLU A 74 20.40 -5.72 -6.17
N ILE A 75 20.26 -6.65 -5.22
CA ILE A 75 21.36 -7.45 -4.64
C ILE A 75 21.76 -8.63 -5.55
N SER A 76 21.10 -8.83 -6.70
CA SER A 76 21.39 -9.92 -7.64
C SER A 76 22.82 -9.93 -8.21
N SER A 77 23.56 -8.85 -8.05
CA SER A 77 24.98 -8.74 -8.38
C SER A 77 25.78 -8.70 -7.09
N THR A 78 26.84 -9.50 -6.91
CA THR A 78 27.69 -9.54 -5.70
C THR A 78 28.05 -8.15 -5.17
N VAL A 79 27.27 -7.65 -4.21
CA VAL A 79 27.39 -6.30 -3.65
C VAL A 79 28.39 -6.32 -2.47
N PRO A 80 29.45 -5.49 -2.47
CA PRO A 80 30.28 -5.25 -1.28
C PRO A 80 29.43 -4.69 -0.13
N LEU A 81 29.74 -5.05 1.12
CA LEU A 81 28.97 -4.58 2.30
C LEU A 81 28.82 -3.04 2.38
N ASP A 82 29.81 -2.27 1.92
CA ASP A 82 29.74 -0.80 1.86
C ASP A 82 28.67 -0.26 0.88
N ASP A 83 28.32 -1.04 -0.14
CA ASP A 83 27.25 -0.70 -1.08
C ASP A 83 25.87 -1.12 -0.56
N PHE A 84 25.79 -1.93 0.51
CA PHE A 84 24.52 -2.38 1.08
C PHE A 84 23.75 -1.23 1.76
N GLU A 85 24.42 -0.38 2.54
CA GLU A 85 23.77 0.78 3.16
C GLU A 85 23.23 1.77 2.11
N ARG A 86 23.97 1.92 1.00
CA ARG A 86 23.52 2.73 -0.15
C ARG A 86 22.26 2.12 -0.78
N ILE A 87 22.28 0.82 -1.09
CA ILE A 87 21.14 0.09 -1.68
C ILE A 87 19.90 0.16 -0.78
N VAL A 88 20.06 0.00 0.54
CA VAL A 88 18.95 0.12 1.50
C VAL A 88 18.37 1.53 1.50
N SER A 89 19.23 2.55 1.48
CA SER A 89 18.81 3.96 1.47
C SER A 89 18.10 4.33 0.16
N GLU A 90 18.65 3.89 -0.98
CA GLU A 90 18.06 4.08 -2.31
C GLU A 90 16.73 3.34 -2.43
N THR A 91 16.66 2.08 -2.01
CA THR A 91 15.42 1.28 -2.03
C THR A 91 14.35 1.89 -1.13
N SER A 92 14.71 2.39 0.06
CA SER A 92 13.77 3.06 0.97
C SER A 92 13.24 4.37 0.38
N THR A 93 14.13 5.16 -0.24
CA THR A 93 13.75 6.39 -0.92
C THR A 93 12.83 6.10 -2.10
N ASN A 94 13.16 5.06 -2.89
CA ASN A 94 12.35 4.62 -4.01
C ASN A 94 10.97 4.12 -3.56
N LEU A 95 10.89 3.34 -2.48
CA LEU A 95 9.64 2.86 -1.89
C LEU A 95 8.72 4.01 -1.44
N LEU A 96 9.28 5.04 -0.83
CA LEU A 96 8.54 6.19 -0.30
C LEU A 96 8.15 7.20 -1.39
N ASN A 97 9.03 7.41 -2.37
CA ASN A 97 8.75 8.23 -3.56
C ASN A 97 7.84 7.50 -4.56
N ASP A 98 7.49 6.23 -4.32
CA ASP A 98 6.60 5.46 -5.18
C ASP A 98 5.11 5.80 -5.04
N SER A 99 4.80 6.93 -4.40
CA SER A 99 3.42 7.39 -4.20
C SER A 99 2.66 7.55 -5.53
N GLU A 100 3.36 7.83 -6.63
CA GLU A 100 2.75 7.99 -7.96
C GLU A 100 2.31 6.65 -8.59
N ASN A 101 2.89 5.51 -8.20
CA ASN A 101 2.56 4.20 -8.78
C ASN A 101 1.79 3.28 -7.83
N ILE A 102 1.51 3.75 -6.61
CA ILE A 102 0.71 3.03 -5.63
C ILE A 102 -0.65 3.70 -5.56
N ARG A 103 -1.69 2.96 -5.96
CA ARG A 103 -3.08 3.38 -5.81
C ARG A 103 -3.77 2.51 -4.78
N GLY A 104 -4.60 3.11 -3.94
CA GLY A 104 -5.51 2.41 -3.06
C GLY A 104 -6.96 2.64 -3.48
N ARG A 105 -7.85 1.71 -3.15
CA ARG A 105 -9.29 1.89 -3.27
C ARG A 105 -9.96 1.44 -1.98
N LEU A 106 -10.72 2.33 -1.35
CA LEU A 106 -11.61 1.95 -0.26
C LEU A 106 -12.84 1.22 -0.83
N LEU A 107 -13.19 0.09 -0.23
CA LEU A 107 -14.38 -0.70 -0.55
C LEU A 107 -15.17 -0.95 0.73
N GLU A 108 -16.47 -0.65 0.69
CA GLU A 108 -17.45 -0.88 1.75
C GLU A 108 -18.62 -1.69 1.17
N TYR A 109 -19.10 -2.70 1.92
CA TYR A 109 -20.24 -3.56 1.55
C TYR A 109 -21.23 -3.69 2.71
#